data_AF-K1QL44-F1
#
_entry.id   AF-K1QL44-F1
#
_cell.length_a   1.000
_cell.length_b   1.000
_cell.length_c   1.000
_cell.angle_alpha   90.00
_cell.angle_beta   90.00
_cell.angle_gamma   90.00
#
_symmetry.space_group_name_H-M   'P 1'
#
loop_
_entity.id
_entity.type
_entity.pdbx_description
1 polymer ?
#
loop_
_entity_poly.entity_id
_entity_poly.type
_entity_poly.pdbx_seq_one_letter_code
_entity_poly.pdbx_strand_id
1 'polypeptide(L)'
;MLEFENVLRQLGSFGPYQRRVFVLVSMFETPVAWAMLLPIFLNVVPEWKCPDSSNASLTYNSSFTSNISFPLSINVKKCSESGLLCPEASFTKEIQTIVSEWSLVCDRKWIPGTITTIQMCGLLVGALVMGQLADIFGRRRLLYLAYSLLLAVSLGSAFANSWQLFAVFRFFIGALVGSVMVVNFVLPLEFVTPSWRTFCGCVGFWAVGLMTLAVWGYFITNWRYLVIGTSVSGVFMLFSWWFVSSSVYYGLNFNTRNLAGNLHLNVFISGLVEIPALVYVVALNNIFGRRKITLSLMLLAGISCLAVLVINLIDESQTTLIIVIAMIGKSAISGGWAATQVFSAETFPTVVRNIGIGACAMSARIGGIIAPQIVLLSKGSIDELPFAVFGGLALLCGFLMLCLPETNNKPLTDHIITIPGLDDEVKVNGRSLEEEIPLHHPES
;
A
#
# COMPACT_ATOMS: atom_id res chain seq x y z
N MET A 1 -1.06 -21.26 28.68
CA MET A 1 -0.14 -20.11 28.45
C MET A 1 1.33 -20.51 28.61
N LEU A 2 1.70 -21.27 29.67
CA LEU A 2 3.06 -21.80 29.88
C LEU A 2 3.57 -22.73 28.76
N GLU A 3 2.72 -23.54 28.14
CA GLU A 3 3.12 -24.40 27.02
C GLU A 3 3.51 -23.62 25.76
N PHE A 4 2.75 -22.60 25.38
CA PHE A 4 3.03 -21.78 24.20
C PHE A 4 4.34 -20.99 24.32
N GLU A 5 4.64 -20.46 25.52
CA GLU A 5 5.90 -19.75 25.75
C GLU A 5 7.11 -20.70 25.75
N ASN A 6 6.94 -21.93 26.20
CA ASN A 6 8.01 -22.95 26.13
C ASN A 6 8.30 -23.35 24.67
N VAL A 7 7.27 -23.47 23.83
CA VAL A 7 7.42 -23.70 22.38
C VAL A 7 8.12 -22.52 21.70
N LEU A 8 7.75 -21.27 22.03
CA LEU A 8 8.42 -20.07 21.52
C LEU A 8 9.90 -19.98 21.94
N ARG A 9 10.25 -20.45 23.14
CA ARG A 9 11.65 -20.51 23.60
C ARG A 9 12.45 -21.58 22.84
N GLN A 10 11.84 -22.70 22.49
CA GLN A 10 12.47 -23.75 21.68
C GLN A 10 12.71 -23.32 20.21
N LEU A 11 11.84 -22.46 19.65
CA LEU A 11 11.95 -21.95 18.27
C LEU A 11 13.00 -20.84 18.08
N GLY A 12 13.57 -20.29 19.16
CA GLY A 12 14.57 -19.21 19.13
C GLY A 12 13.97 -17.81 19.27
N SER A 13 14.74 -16.91 19.91
CA SER A 13 14.21 -15.70 20.55
C SER A 13 13.84 -14.54 19.61
N PHE A 14 14.53 -14.42 18.47
CA PHE A 14 14.24 -13.43 17.42
C PHE A 14 14.96 -13.77 16.10
N GLY A 15 14.60 -14.92 15.54
CA GLY A 15 15.17 -15.44 14.30
C GLY A 15 14.84 -14.58 13.07
N PRO A 16 15.47 -14.87 11.93
CA PRO A 16 15.25 -14.13 10.68
C PRO A 16 13.80 -14.18 10.18
N TYR A 17 13.02 -15.19 10.56
CA TYR A 17 11.58 -15.27 10.23
C TYR A 17 10.75 -14.25 11.02
N GLN A 18 10.92 -14.18 12.33
CA GLN A 18 10.19 -13.25 13.21
C GLN A 18 10.49 -11.79 12.85
N ARG A 19 11.77 -11.48 12.54
CA ARG A 19 12.20 -10.17 12.03
C ARG A 19 11.47 -9.77 10.75
N ARG A 20 11.28 -10.70 9.82
CA ARG A 20 10.61 -10.43 8.53
C ARG A 20 9.12 -10.18 8.70
N VAL A 21 8.45 -11.00 9.52
CA VAL A 21 7.02 -10.81 9.83
C VAL A 21 6.81 -9.45 10.50
N PHE A 22 7.68 -9.09 11.45
CA PHE A 22 7.67 -7.78 12.08
C PHE A 22 7.79 -6.65 11.05
N VAL A 23 8.84 -6.65 10.22
CA VAL A 23 9.03 -5.59 9.21
C VAL A 23 7.86 -5.50 8.23
N LEU A 24 7.33 -6.63 7.74
CA LEU A 24 6.18 -6.62 6.83
C LEU A 24 4.93 -6.01 7.45
N VAL A 25 4.59 -6.46 8.66
CA VAL A 25 3.39 -5.97 9.36
C VAL A 25 3.56 -4.49 9.69
N SER A 26 4.75 -4.08 10.14
CA SER A 26 5.03 -2.67 10.42
C SER A 26 5.07 -1.79 9.17
N MET A 27 5.47 -2.28 7.98
CA MET A 27 5.41 -1.50 6.73
C MET A 27 3.99 -1.03 6.42
N PHE A 28 2.97 -1.84 6.72
CA PHE A 28 1.57 -1.49 6.52
C PHE A 28 1.08 -0.36 7.44
N GLU A 29 1.84 0.05 8.47
CA GLU A 29 1.52 1.24 9.27
C GLU A 29 1.57 2.54 8.47
N THR A 30 2.39 2.59 7.41
CA THR A 30 2.64 3.83 6.67
C THR A 30 1.35 4.39 6.06
N PRO A 31 0.54 3.62 5.31
CA PRO A 31 -0.72 4.14 4.78
C PRO A 31 -1.82 4.33 5.83
N VAL A 32 -1.76 3.62 6.96
CA VAL A 32 -2.66 3.88 8.12
C VAL A 32 -2.38 5.26 8.70
N ALA A 33 -1.10 5.58 8.89
CA ALA A 33 -0.66 6.88 9.37
C ALA A 33 -1.08 7.99 8.39
N TRP A 34 -1.00 7.77 7.07
CA TRP A 34 -1.53 8.71 6.08
C TRP A 34 -3.01 8.97 6.26
N ALA A 35 -3.84 7.92 6.32
CA ALA A 35 -5.29 8.07 6.48
C ALA A 35 -5.65 8.78 7.79
N MET A 36 -4.93 8.47 8.87
CA MET A 36 -5.13 9.07 10.19
C MET A 36 -4.73 10.55 10.23
N LEU A 37 -3.56 10.88 9.70
CA LEU A 37 -2.90 12.19 9.87
C LEU A 37 -3.16 13.16 8.72
N LEU A 38 -3.85 12.73 7.66
CA LEU A 38 -4.31 13.59 6.56
C LEU A 38 -4.95 14.91 7.02
N PRO A 39 -5.76 14.95 8.11
CA PRO A 39 -6.38 16.19 8.58
C PRO A 39 -5.41 17.33 8.88
N ILE A 40 -4.13 17.04 9.16
CA ILE A 40 -3.09 18.06 9.36
C ILE A 40 -3.00 18.98 8.14
N PHE A 41 -3.05 18.42 6.92
CA PHE A 41 -2.96 19.18 5.67
C PHE A 41 -4.33 19.67 5.19
N LEU A 42 -5.40 18.90 5.43
CA LEU A 42 -6.76 19.28 5.05
C LEU A 42 -7.27 20.50 5.83
N ASN A 43 -6.96 20.58 7.12
CA ASN A 43 -7.53 21.60 8.00
C ASN A 43 -6.76 22.92 7.98
N VAL A 44 -5.71 23.03 7.15
CA VAL A 44 -4.97 24.28 6.98
C VAL A 44 -5.93 25.34 6.46
N VAL A 45 -5.94 26.49 7.15
CA VAL A 45 -6.71 27.66 6.73
C VAL A 45 -5.81 28.47 5.80
N PRO A 46 -6.07 28.48 4.48
CA PRO A 46 -5.30 29.31 3.57
C PRO A 46 -5.55 30.79 3.88
N GLU A 47 -4.62 31.65 3.47
CA GLU A 47 -4.83 33.08 3.55
C GLU A 47 -6.03 33.48 2.67
N TRP A 48 -6.87 34.35 3.21
CA TRP A 48 -8.08 34.84 2.54
C TRP A 48 -8.23 36.34 2.78
N LYS A 49 -8.78 37.03 1.78
CA LYS A 49 -9.01 38.46 1.80
C LYS A 49 -10.44 38.76 1.36
N CYS A 50 -11.10 39.68 2.07
CA CYS A 50 -12.31 40.29 1.55
C CYS A 50 -11.93 41.44 0.62
N PRO A 51 -12.64 41.65 -0.50
CA PRO A 51 -12.49 42.88 -1.26
C PRO A 51 -12.84 44.06 -0.36
N ASP A 52 -12.01 45.10 -0.40
CA ASP A 52 -12.31 46.34 0.30
C ASP A 52 -13.65 46.86 -0.21
N SER A 53 -14.62 47.01 0.69
CA SER A 53 -15.77 47.87 0.44
C SER A 53 -15.23 49.29 0.28
N SER A 54 -14.88 49.65 -0.95
CA SER A 54 -14.49 51.01 -1.31
C SER A 54 -15.61 51.96 -0.87
N ASN A 55 -15.25 52.90 0.02
CA ASN A 55 -16.01 54.06 0.49
C ASN A 55 -16.84 53.93 1.79
N ALA A 56 -16.33 53.27 2.82
CA ALA A 56 -16.71 53.66 4.19
C ALA A 56 -15.81 54.83 4.67
N SER A 57 -16.11 56.05 4.22
CA SER A 57 -15.54 57.26 4.81
C SER A 57 -16.15 57.46 6.20
N LEU A 58 -15.51 56.90 7.23
CA LEU A 58 -15.78 57.30 8.61
C LEU A 58 -15.33 58.75 8.78
N THR A 59 -16.25 59.69 8.53
CA THR A 59 -16.08 61.10 8.89
C THR A 59 -16.26 61.20 10.39
N TYR A 60 -15.16 61.01 11.13
CA TYR A 60 -15.13 61.33 12.55
C TYR A 60 -14.94 62.85 12.69
N ASN A 61 -16.03 63.57 12.89
CA ASN A 61 -15.97 65.00 13.23
C ASN A 61 -15.46 65.16 14.67
N SER A 62 -14.16 64.99 14.88
CA SER A 62 -13.48 65.57 16.04
C SER A 62 -12.94 66.94 15.61
N SER A 63 -13.54 67.99 16.16
CA SER A 63 -13.05 69.35 16.10
C SER A 63 -11.65 69.44 16.72
N PHE A 64 -10.61 69.17 15.94
CA PHE A 64 -9.26 69.73 16.08
C PHE A 64 -8.46 69.36 14.83
N THR A 65 -7.88 70.37 14.21
CA THR A 65 -7.16 70.35 12.93
C THR A 65 -5.99 69.37 12.89
N SER A 66 -6.13 68.29 12.11
CA SER A 66 -5.11 67.81 11.15
C SER A 66 -5.74 66.74 10.25
N ASN A 67 -5.94 67.06 8.98
CA ASN A 67 -6.33 66.09 7.94
C ASN A 67 -5.14 65.16 7.70
N ILE A 68 -5.04 64.09 8.49
CA ILE A 68 -4.13 62.98 8.19
C ILE A 68 -4.98 61.88 7.56
N SER A 69 -5.05 61.88 6.24
CA SER A 69 -5.48 60.74 5.46
C SER A 69 -4.42 59.65 5.54
N PHE A 70 -4.49 58.80 6.57
CA PHE A 70 -3.75 57.53 6.54
C PHE A 70 -4.45 56.62 5.53
N PRO A 71 -3.74 56.07 4.52
CA PRO A 71 -4.26 54.94 3.78
C PRO A 71 -4.23 53.76 4.76
N LEU A 72 -5.33 53.55 5.49
CA LEU A 72 -5.49 52.35 6.30
C LEU A 72 -5.76 51.22 5.29
N SER A 73 -4.69 50.60 4.78
CA SER A 73 -4.74 49.28 4.16
C SER A 73 -5.09 48.28 5.27
N ILE A 74 -6.35 48.31 5.66
CA ILE A 74 -7.01 47.39 6.57
C ILE A 74 -7.09 46.05 5.83
N ASN A 75 -5.97 45.30 5.82
CA ASN A 75 -6.00 43.85 5.60
C ASN A 75 -6.68 43.19 6.82
N VAL A 76 -7.93 43.58 7.12
CA VAL A 76 -8.63 42.97 8.22
C VAL A 76 -9.37 41.75 7.71
N LYS A 77 -8.88 40.59 8.18
CA LYS A 77 -9.63 39.35 8.30
C LYS A 77 -10.88 39.60 9.15
N LYS A 78 -11.88 40.27 8.58
CA LYS A 78 -13.13 40.63 9.27
C LYS A 78 -14.22 39.70 8.78
N CYS A 79 -14.68 38.84 9.67
CA CYS A 79 -16.00 38.26 9.55
C CYS A 79 -17.02 39.39 9.77
N SER A 80 -18.18 39.32 9.11
CA SER A 80 -19.30 40.23 9.41
C SER A 80 -19.64 40.17 10.92
N GLU A 81 -20.24 41.22 11.50
CA GLU A 81 -20.76 41.17 12.88
C GLU A 81 -21.79 40.04 13.07
N SER A 82 -22.40 39.57 11.98
CA SER A 82 -23.28 38.41 11.91
C SER A 82 -22.55 37.06 11.77
N GLY A 83 -21.22 37.04 11.82
CA GLY A 83 -20.39 35.82 11.76
C GLY A 83 -20.29 35.14 10.39
N LEU A 84 -20.91 35.72 9.36
CA LEU A 84 -20.84 35.26 7.97
C LEU A 84 -19.59 35.79 7.24
N LEU A 85 -19.12 35.00 6.28
CA LEU A 85 -18.04 35.36 5.35
C LEU A 85 -18.50 36.49 4.41
N CYS A 86 -17.60 37.40 4.04
CA CYS A 86 -17.92 38.47 3.08
C CYS A 86 -18.40 37.90 1.74
N PRO A 87 -19.46 38.48 1.12
CA PRO A 87 -19.77 38.18 -0.27
C PRO A 87 -18.55 38.60 -1.10
N GLU A 88 -18.00 37.69 -1.92
CA GLU A 88 -16.77 37.86 -2.73
C GLU A 88 -15.41 37.67 -2.01
N ALA A 89 -15.36 37.05 -0.83
CA ALA A 89 -14.08 36.65 -0.25
C ALA A 89 -13.27 35.73 -1.19
N SER A 90 -12.01 36.07 -1.42
CA SER A 90 -11.09 35.29 -2.26
C SER A 90 -10.04 34.60 -1.39
N PHE A 91 -9.91 33.28 -1.59
CA PHE A 91 -8.84 32.48 -0.98
C PHE A 91 -7.61 32.49 -1.91
N THR A 92 -6.41 32.61 -1.35
CA THR A 92 -5.16 32.49 -2.12
C THR A 92 -5.11 31.12 -2.80
N LYS A 93 -4.86 31.09 -4.12
CA LYS A 93 -4.94 29.88 -4.95
C LYS A 93 -3.83 28.85 -4.70
N GLU A 94 -2.83 29.17 -3.87
CA GLU A 94 -1.66 28.32 -3.65
C GLU A 94 -1.99 26.99 -2.95
N ILE A 95 -3.00 26.98 -2.06
CA ILE A 95 -3.38 25.79 -1.30
C ILE A 95 -4.90 25.63 -1.33
N GLN A 96 -5.38 24.54 -1.93
CA GLN A 96 -6.81 24.20 -1.98
C GLN A 96 -7.11 23.16 -0.91
N THR A 97 -7.72 23.61 0.19
CA THR A 97 -8.08 22.79 1.35
C THR A 97 -9.60 22.66 1.52
N ILE A 98 -10.05 21.76 2.39
CA ILE A 98 -11.48 21.63 2.71
C ILE A 98 -12.06 22.93 3.29
N VAL A 99 -11.21 23.76 3.91
CA VAL A 99 -11.59 25.06 4.47
C VAL A 99 -11.89 26.04 3.35
N SER A 100 -11.05 26.08 2.30
CA SER A 100 -11.30 26.95 1.14
C SER A 100 -12.49 26.48 0.29
N GLU A 101 -12.71 25.17 0.17
CA GLU A 101 -13.78 24.64 -0.70
C GLU A 101 -15.17 24.83 -0.10
N TRP A 102 -15.33 24.53 1.19
CA TRP A 102 -16.61 24.70 1.88
C TRP A 102 -16.70 25.98 2.70
N SER A 103 -15.75 26.91 2.52
CA SER A 103 -15.70 28.22 3.19
C SER A 103 -15.88 28.11 4.72
N LEU A 104 -15.09 27.22 5.35
CA LEU A 104 -15.21 26.85 6.76
C LEU A 104 -14.50 27.86 7.69
N VAL A 105 -14.81 29.14 7.50
CA VAL A 105 -14.22 30.28 8.25
C VAL A 105 -15.32 30.96 9.08
N CYS A 106 -14.93 31.86 9.99
CA CYS A 106 -15.86 32.62 10.84
C CYS A 106 -16.74 31.69 11.71
N ASP A 107 -18.07 31.77 11.60
CA ASP A 107 -19.01 30.92 12.35
C ASP A 107 -18.84 29.42 12.10
N ARG A 108 -18.20 29.05 10.98
CA ARG A 108 -17.98 27.65 10.60
C ARG A 108 -16.58 27.14 10.96
N LYS A 109 -15.79 27.91 11.71
CA LYS A 109 -14.42 27.55 12.12
C LYS A 109 -14.35 26.28 12.99
N TRP A 110 -15.43 25.93 13.69
CA TRP A 110 -15.51 24.72 14.53
C TRP A 110 -15.63 23.42 13.71
N ILE A 111 -16.03 23.49 12.44
CA ILE A 111 -16.32 22.31 11.61
C ILE A 111 -15.08 21.44 11.33
N PRO A 112 -13.91 21.96 10.90
CA PRO A 112 -12.72 21.14 10.68
C PRO A 112 -12.25 20.40 11.95
N GLY A 113 -12.31 21.06 13.10
CA GLY A 113 -12.01 20.44 14.40
C GLY A 113 -13.05 19.38 14.78
N THR A 114 -14.31 19.59 14.41
CA THR A 114 -15.36 18.58 14.66
C THR A 114 -15.16 17.36 13.79
N ILE A 115 -14.78 17.51 12.51
CA ILE A 115 -14.46 16.38 11.63
C ILE A 115 -13.33 15.52 12.21
N THR A 116 -12.28 16.13 12.79
CA THR A 116 -11.21 15.37 13.45
C THR A 116 -11.70 14.70 14.72
N THR A 117 -12.55 15.35 15.53
CA THR A 117 -13.15 14.67 16.70
C THR A 117 -14.03 13.50 16.29
N ILE A 118 -14.81 13.61 15.20
CA ILE A 118 -15.63 12.51 14.67
C ILE A 118 -14.73 11.34 14.24
N GLN A 119 -13.59 11.62 13.61
CA GLN A 119 -12.60 10.59 13.29
C GLN A 119 -12.04 9.90 14.55
N MET A 120 -11.78 10.65 15.63
CA MET A 120 -11.33 10.09 16.91
C MET A 120 -12.42 9.26 17.60
N CYS A 121 -13.69 9.67 17.52
CA CYS A 121 -14.82 8.86 17.97
C CYS A 121 -14.91 7.55 17.18
N GLY A 122 -14.72 7.62 15.85
CA GLY A 122 -14.59 6.46 15.00
C GLY A 122 -13.46 5.54 15.48
N LEU A 123 -12.27 6.09 15.71
CA LEU A 123 -11.10 5.36 16.23
C LEU A 123 -11.41 4.60 17.52
N LEU A 124 -12.07 5.25 18.48
CA LEU A 124 -12.50 4.64 19.74
C LEU A 124 -13.43 3.45 19.51
N VAL A 125 -14.50 3.64 18.71
CA VAL A 125 -15.47 2.59 18.40
C VAL A 125 -14.79 1.43 17.66
N GLY A 126 -13.92 1.75 16.70
CA GLY A 126 -13.16 0.77 15.93
C GLY A 126 -12.22 -0.05 16.80
N ALA A 127 -11.46 0.57 17.69
CA ALA A 127 -10.55 -0.13 18.60
C ALA A 127 -11.31 -1.10 19.54
N LEU A 128 -12.48 -0.71 20.03
CA LEU A 128 -13.30 -1.53 20.92
C LEU A 128 -14.00 -2.68 20.18
N VAL A 129 -14.77 -2.37 19.13
CA VAL A 129 -15.63 -3.35 18.44
C VAL A 129 -14.80 -4.27 17.55
N MET A 130 -13.96 -3.68 16.69
CA MET A 130 -13.19 -4.46 15.72
C MET A 130 -11.98 -5.14 16.37
N GLY A 131 -11.49 -4.65 17.52
CA GLY A 131 -10.49 -5.36 18.32
C GLY A 131 -11.01 -6.71 18.83
N GLN A 132 -12.23 -6.74 19.39
CA GLN A 132 -12.87 -7.98 19.81
C GLN A 132 -13.19 -8.90 18.62
N LEU A 133 -13.63 -8.32 17.50
CA LEU A 133 -13.83 -9.07 16.25
C LEU A 133 -12.52 -9.72 15.74
N ALA A 134 -11.37 -9.11 16.00
CA ALA A 134 -10.07 -9.65 15.60
C ALA A 134 -9.75 -10.94 16.36
N ASP A 135 -10.18 -11.01 17.61
CA ASP A 135 -9.98 -12.18 18.47
C ASP A 135 -10.94 -13.31 18.08
N ILE A 136 -12.14 -12.99 17.56
CA ILE A 136 -13.14 -13.98 17.12
C ILE A 136 -12.86 -14.50 15.70
N PHE A 137 -12.67 -13.58 14.74
CA PHE A 137 -12.50 -13.93 13.32
C PHE A 137 -11.04 -14.21 12.93
N GLY A 138 -10.11 -14.05 13.87
CA GLY A 138 -8.68 -14.19 13.65
C GLY A 138 -8.04 -12.89 13.16
N ARG A 139 -7.01 -12.46 13.90
CA ARG A 139 -6.29 -11.19 13.73
C ARG A 139 -5.78 -10.96 12.32
N ARG A 140 -5.18 -11.98 11.69
CA ARG A 140 -4.65 -11.87 10.33
C ARG A 140 -5.72 -11.65 9.26
N ARG A 141 -6.89 -12.29 9.36
CA ARG A 141 -7.99 -12.10 8.40
C ARG A 141 -8.58 -10.69 8.53
N LEU A 142 -8.85 -10.28 9.77
CA LEU A 142 -9.41 -8.97 10.02
C LEU A 142 -8.47 -7.85 9.56
N LEU A 143 -7.15 -8.00 9.77
CA LEU A 143 -6.15 -7.03 9.32
C LEU A 143 -6.28 -6.73 7.82
N TYR A 144 -6.28 -7.75 6.96
CA TYR A 144 -6.37 -7.56 5.51
C TYR A 144 -7.73 -6.99 5.07
N LEU A 145 -8.82 -7.44 5.71
CA LEU A 145 -10.18 -6.97 5.40
C LEU A 145 -10.35 -5.49 5.79
N ALA A 146 -9.97 -5.13 7.02
CA ALA A 146 -10.04 -3.78 7.54
C ALA A 146 -9.15 -2.81 6.74
N TYR A 147 -7.96 -3.25 6.37
CA TYR A 147 -7.04 -2.44 5.56
C TYR A 147 -7.55 -2.21 4.13
N SER A 148 -8.13 -3.24 3.50
CA SER A 148 -8.74 -3.12 2.17
C SER A 148 -9.94 -2.18 2.19
N LEU A 149 -10.79 -2.29 3.22
CA LEU A 149 -11.90 -1.37 3.46
C LEU A 149 -11.41 0.06 3.74
N LEU A 150 -10.32 0.22 4.50
CA LEU A 150 -9.74 1.53 4.81
C LEU A 150 -9.36 2.28 3.54
N LEU A 151 -8.66 1.61 2.61
CA LEU A 151 -8.24 2.22 1.36
C LEU A 151 -9.44 2.58 0.46
N ALA A 152 -10.46 1.72 0.41
CA ALA A 152 -11.68 1.98 -0.37
C ALA A 152 -12.48 3.18 0.18
N VAL A 153 -12.68 3.23 1.50
CA VAL A 153 -13.40 4.32 2.17
C VAL A 153 -12.59 5.63 2.10
N SER A 154 -11.27 5.55 2.25
CA SER A 154 -10.36 6.69 2.09
C SER A 154 -10.46 7.28 0.69
N LEU A 155 -10.41 6.45 -0.36
CA LEU A 155 -10.58 6.88 -1.74
C LEU A 155 -11.97 7.50 -1.97
N GLY A 156 -13.03 6.89 -1.43
CA GLY A 156 -14.39 7.41 -1.50
C GLY A 156 -14.54 8.81 -0.88
N SER A 157 -13.80 9.09 0.20
CA SER A 157 -13.82 10.39 0.87
C SER A 157 -13.35 11.55 -0.02
N ALA A 158 -12.51 11.28 -1.03
CA ALA A 158 -12.05 12.28 -1.99
C ALA A 158 -13.16 12.82 -2.90
N PHE A 159 -14.27 12.10 -3.03
CA PHE A 159 -15.42 12.46 -3.88
C PHE A 159 -16.56 13.10 -3.09
N ALA A 160 -16.38 13.37 -1.80
CA ALA A 160 -17.41 14.00 -0.99
C ALA A 160 -17.68 15.43 -1.48
N ASN A 161 -18.95 15.75 -1.78
CA ASN A 161 -19.37 17.08 -2.21
C ASN A 161 -19.86 17.97 -1.05
N SER A 162 -20.02 17.39 0.15
CA SER A 162 -20.43 18.11 1.36
C SER A 162 -19.55 17.72 2.54
N TRP A 163 -19.36 18.67 3.46
CA TRP A 163 -18.55 18.45 4.66
C TRP A 163 -19.16 17.40 5.59
N GLN A 164 -20.49 17.26 5.59
CA GLN A 164 -21.22 16.25 6.37
C GLN A 164 -20.93 14.84 5.85
N LEU A 165 -20.99 14.63 4.53
CA LEU A 165 -20.65 13.36 3.92
C LEU A 165 -19.17 13.02 4.16
N PHE A 166 -18.30 14.02 4.07
CA PHE A 166 -16.89 13.85 4.40
C PHE A 166 -16.67 13.47 5.88
N ALA A 167 -17.43 14.06 6.81
CA ALA A 167 -17.40 13.71 8.23
C ALA A 167 -17.82 12.24 8.48
N VAL A 168 -18.85 11.76 7.76
CA VAL A 168 -19.28 10.35 7.82
C VAL A 168 -18.17 9.42 7.33
N PHE A 169 -17.55 9.72 6.18
CA PHE A 169 -16.40 8.94 5.72
C PHE A 169 -15.26 8.94 6.74
N ARG A 170 -15.00 10.08 7.38
CA ARG A 170 -13.96 10.23 8.41
C ARG A 170 -14.23 9.39 9.65
N PHE A 171 -15.48 9.25 10.06
CA PHE A 171 -15.87 8.32 11.13
C PHE A 171 -15.47 6.88 10.78
N PHE A 172 -15.84 6.41 9.58
CA PHE A 172 -15.51 5.05 9.15
C PHE A 172 -14.01 4.84 8.94
N ILE A 173 -13.30 5.83 8.39
CA ILE A 173 -11.83 5.82 8.30
C ILE A 173 -11.23 5.69 9.70
N GLY A 174 -11.69 6.49 10.66
CA GLY A 174 -11.27 6.41 12.06
C GLY A 174 -11.49 5.01 12.64
N ALA A 175 -12.68 4.44 12.46
CA ALA A 175 -12.99 3.09 12.95
C ALA A 175 -12.09 2.00 12.34
N LEU A 176 -11.84 2.08 11.04
CA LEU A 176 -10.97 1.13 10.35
C LEU A 176 -9.50 1.31 10.77
N VAL A 177 -9.02 2.55 10.91
CA VAL A 177 -7.68 2.85 11.46
C VAL A 177 -7.52 2.28 12.87
N GLY A 178 -8.50 2.53 13.75
CA GLY A 178 -8.46 2.04 15.15
C GLY A 178 -8.39 0.52 15.21
N SER A 179 -9.15 -0.17 14.36
CA SER A 179 -9.10 -1.63 14.25
C SER A 179 -7.73 -2.15 13.81
N VAL A 180 -7.14 -1.51 12.78
CA VAL A 180 -5.85 -1.92 12.23
C VAL A 180 -4.74 -1.64 13.24
N MET A 181 -4.76 -0.50 13.95
CA MET A 181 -3.73 -0.16 14.94
C MET A 181 -3.65 -1.20 16.07
N VAL A 182 -4.80 -1.64 16.60
CA VAL A 182 -4.82 -2.67 17.67
C VAL A 182 -4.23 -3.97 17.14
N VAL A 183 -4.71 -4.45 15.99
CA VAL A 183 -4.24 -5.73 15.43
C VAL A 183 -2.77 -5.68 15.03
N ASN A 184 -2.33 -4.55 14.46
CA ASN A 184 -0.95 -4.35 14.01
C ASN A 184 0.04 -4.29 15.17
N PHE A 185 -0.39 -3.79 16.33
CA PHE A 185 0.42 -3.79 17.54
C PHE A 185 0.54 -5.19 18.15
N VAL A 186 -0.56 -5.94 18.23
CA VAL A 186 -0.53 -7.24 18.93
C VAL A 186 0.02 -8.38 18.07
N LEU A 187 -0.27 -8.40 16.76
CA LEU A 187 0.13 -9.51 15.87
C LEU A 187 1.66 -9.78 15.88
N PRO A 188 2.55 -8.79 15.80
CA PRO A 188 3.99 -9.07 15.86
C PRO A 188 4.45 -9.55 17.24
N LEU A 189 3.80 -9.11 18.32
CA LEU A 189 4.13 -9.52 19.69
C LEU A 189 3.79 -10.99 19.97
N GLU A 190 2.82 -11.56 19.25
CA GLU A 190 2.47 -12.99 19.34
C GLU A 190 3.60 -13.90 18.83
N PHE A 191 4.38 -13.44 17.86
CA PHE A 191 5.48 -14.21 17.26
C PHE A 191 6.82 -14.01 17.98
N VAL A 192 6.89 -13.12 18.96
CA VAL A 192 8.15 -12.65 19.57
C VAL A 192 8.25 -13.07 21.04
N THR A 193 9.44 -13.53 21.43
CA THR A 193 9.71 -13.92 22.82
C THR A 193 9.69 -12.74 23.79
N PRO A 194 9.41 -12.95 25.09
CA PRO A 194 9.25 -11.86 26.07
C PRO A 194 10.39 -10.83 26.11
N SER A 195 11.64 -11.23 25.83
CA SER A 195 12.81 -10.34 25.85
C SER A 195 12.81 -9.28 24.73
N TRP A 196 12.16 -9.56 23.61
CA TRP A 196 12.11 -8.67 22.44
C TRP A 196 10.77 -7.95 22.28
N ARG A 197 9.76 -8.29 23.10
CA ARG A 197 8.43 -7.65 23.06
C ARG A 197 8.51 -6.13 23.25
N THR A 198 9.35 -5.64 24.15
CA THR A 198 9.53 -4.19 24.37
C THR A 198 10.11 -3.50 23.13
N PHE A 199 11.12 -4.11 22.48
CA PHE A 199 11.68 -3.58 21.25
C PHE A 199 10.64 -3.51 20.13
N CYS A 200 9.94 -4.61 19.88
CA CYS A 200 8.89 -4.68 18.84
C CYS A 200 7.69 -3.78 19.16
N GLY A 201 7.37 -3.56 20.43
CA GLY A 201 6.30 -2.64 20.84
C GLY A 201 6.68 -1.17 20.69
N CYS A 202 7.96 -0.81 20.83
CA CYS A 202 8.42 0.57 20.74
C CYS A 202 8.86 0.99 19.33
N VAL A 203 9.38 0.06 18.53
CA VAL A 203 9.87 0.35 17.17
C VAL A 203 8.70 0.24 16.18
N GLY A 204 8.09 1.38 15.84
CA GLY A 204 7.01 1.47 14.83
C GLY A 204 7.43 2.27 13.61
N PHE A 205 6.75 2.05 12.48
CA PHE A 205 6.94 2.81 11.24
C PHE A 205 5.98 4.00 11.12
N TRP A 206 5.16 4.26 12.15
CA TRP A 206 4.30 5.44 12.23
C TRP A 206 5.02 6.76 11.89
N ALA A 207 6.24 6.96 12.41
CA ALA A 207 7.04 8.14 12.12
C ALA A 207 7.41 8.25 10.63
N VAL A 208 7.72 7.12 9.98
CA VAL A 208 7.97 7.07 8.53
C VAL A 208 6.70 7.45 7.75
N GLY A 209 5.53 7.04 8.23
CA GLY A 209 4.23 7.47 7.74
C GLY A 209 4.05 8.99 7.79
N LEU A 210 4.37 9.63 8.92
CA LEU A 210 4.30 11.08 9.05
C LEU A 210 5.30 11.79 8.12
N MET A 211 6.55 11.33 8.05
CA MET A 211 7.58 11.91 7.19
C MET A 211 7.18 11.83 5.71
N THR A 212 6.70 10.67 5.26
CA THR A 212 6.25 10.48 3.88
C THR A 212 4.97 11.26 3.57
N LEU A 213 4.06 11.43 4.54
CA LEU A 213 2.89 12.29 4.39
C LEU A 213 3.28 13.76 4.19
N ALA A 214 4.31 14.24 4.89
CA ALA A 214 4.82 15.59 4.70
C ALA A 214 5.37 15.81 3.29
N VAL A 215 6.04 14.79 2.72
CA VAL A 215 6.48 14.82 1.32
C VAL A 215 5.28 14.90 0.37
N TRP A 216 4.23 14.11 0.60
CA TRP A 216 2.99 14.21 -0.18
C TRP A 216 2.35 15.60 -0.11
N GLY A 217 2.24 16.17 1.09
CA GLY A 217 1.66 17.50 1.31
C GLY A 217 2.49 18.64 0.70
N TYR A 218 3.80 18.45 0.52
CA TYR A 218 4.66 19.42 -0.16
C TYR A 218 4.43 19.43 -1.68
N PHE A 219 4.28 18.27 -2.31
CA PHE A 219 4.10 18.17 -3.76
C PHE A 219 2.65 18.35 -4.22
N ILE A 220 1.67 18.00 -3.38
CA ILE A 220 0.24 18.05 -3.73
C ILE A 220 -0.48 19.04 -2.82
N THR A 221 -0.82 20.19 -3.38
CA THR A 221 -1.48 21.30 -2.67
C THR A 221 -3.01 21.22 -2.67
N ASN A 222 -3.60 20.38 -3.52
CA ASN A 222 -5.04 20.16 -3.56
C ASN A 222 -5.43 18.92 -2.75
N TRP A 223 -6.34 19.10 -1.82
CA TRP A 223 -6.71 18.08 -0.86
C TRP A 223 -7.36 16.83 -1.47
N ARG A 224 -8.14 16.94 -2.55
CA ARG A 224 -8.79 15.79 -3.21
C ARG A 224 -7.73 14.89 -3.83
N TYR A 225 -6.78 15.48 -4.55
CA TYR A 225 -5.66 14.74 -5.14
C TYR A 225 -4.72 14.17 -4.07
N LEU A 226 -4.56 14.84 -2.93
CA LEU A 226 -3.78 14.33 -1.80
C LEU A 226 -4.41 13.06 -1.20
N VAL A 227 -5.73 13.05 -1.02
CA VAL A 227 -6.49 11.85 -0.57
C VAL A 227 -6.38 10.72 -1.59
N ILE A 228 -6.54 11.02 -2.88
CA ILE A 228 -6.43 10.02 -3.95
C ILE A 228 -5.01 9.45 -4.01
N GLY A 229 -3.98 10.31 -4.01
CA GLY A 229 -2.58 9.92 -4.11
C GLY A 229 -2.14 9.00 -2.96
N THR A 230 -2.48 9.37 -1.72
CA THR A 230 -2.19 8.54 -0.54
C THR A 230 -2.95 7.20 -0.56
N SER A 231 -4.22 7.19 -0.99
CA SER A 231 -5.02 5.97 -1.07
C SER A 231 -4.53 5.02 -2.17
N VAL A 232 -4.21 5.55 -3.36
CA VAL A 232 -3.68 4.78 -4.49
C VAL A 232 -2.29 4.23 -4.17
N SER A 233 -1.44 5.01 -3.50
CA SER A 233 -0.12 4.54 -3.06
C SER A 233 -0.24 3.39 -2.04
N GLY A 234 -1.23 3.44 -1.15
CA GLY A 234 -1.52 2.33 -0.23
C GLY A 234 -1.95 1.04 -0.96
N VAL A 235 -2.79 1.15 -1.99
CA VAL A 235 -3.16 -0.01 -2.84
C VAL A 235 -1.94 -0.54 -3.60
N PHE A 236 -1.10 0.35 -4.11
CA PHE A 236 0.12 -0.04 -4.81
C PHE A 236 1.07 -0.79 -3.88
N MET A 237 1.26 -0.37 -2.63
CA MET A 237 2.09 -1.11 -1.67
C MET A 237 1.61 -2.55 -1.46
N LEU A 238 0.29 -2.78 -1.35
CA LEU A 238 -0.29 -4.13 -1.17
C LEU A 238 -0.05 -5.06 -2.35
N PHE A 239 -0.14 -4.55 -3.59
CA PHE A 239 -0.13 -5.37 -4.80
C PHE A 239 1.06 -5.08 -5.73
N SER A 240 2.05 -4.35 -5.24
CA SER A 240 3.25 -3.89 -5.95
C SER A 240 4.00 -5.05 -6.61
N TRP A 241 4.05 -6.20 -5.93
CA TRP A 241 4.70 -7.40 -6.44
C TRP A 241 4.10 -7.88 -7.78
N TRP A 242 2.78 -8.09 -7.85
CA TRP A 242 2.10 -8.50 -9.09
C TRP A 242 2.18 -7.43 -10.18
N PHE A 243 2.10 -6.16 -9.80
CA PHE A 243 2.26 -5.05 -10.73
C PHE A 243 3.65 -5.08 -11.39
N VAL A 244 4.72 -5.20 -10.60
CA VAL A 244 6.10 -5.21 -11.11
C VAL A 244 6.37 -6.45 -11.96
N SER A 245 6.03 -7.65 -11.47
CA SER A 245 6.26 -8.88 -12.24
C SER A 245 5.52 -8.86 -13.59
N SER A 246 4.30 -8.32 -13.63
CA SER A 246 3.54 -8.15 -14.88
C SER A 246 4.17 -7.11 -15.81
N SER A 247 4.57 -5.97 -15.26
CA SER A 247 5.18 -4.88 -16.04
C SER A 247 6.45 -5.34 -16.74
N VAL A 248 7.34 -6.04 -16.03
CA VAL A 248 8.59 -6.56 -16.60
C VAL A 248 8.33 -7.69 -17.60
N TYR A 249 7.39 -8.60 -17.29
CA TYR A 249 7.05 -9.72 -18.18
C TYR A 249 6.49 -9.24 -19.53
N TYR A 250 5.47 -8.37 -19.50
CA TYR A 250 4.89 -7.81 -20.71
C TYR A 250 5.85 -6.82 -21.38
N GLY A 251 6.60 -6.04 -20.59
CA GLY A 251 7.61 -5.10 -21.09
C GLY A 251 8.65 -5.77 -21.97
N LEU A 252 9.26 -6.87 -21.51
CA LEU A 252 10.24 -7.63 -22.28
C LEU A 252 9.63 -8.33 -23.51
N ASN A 253 8.38 -8.80 -23.42
CA ASN A 253 7.64 -9.35 -24.55
C ASN A 253 7.44 -8.33 -25.67
N PHE A 254 7.00 -7.12 -25.31
CA PHE A 254 6.79 -6.06 -26.30
C PHE A 254 8.12 -5.49 -26.81
N ASN A 255 9.16 -5.45 -25.95
CA ASN A 255 10.49 -5.00 -26.33
C ASN A 255 11.23 -5.99 -27.23
N THR A 256 10.81 -7.27 -27.30
CA THR A 256 11.41 -8.29 -28.19
C THR A 256 11.49 -7.83 -29.65
N ARG A 257 10.59 -6.92 -30.06
CA ARG A 257 10.58 -6.34 -31.40
C ARG A 257 11.70 -5.32 -31.67
N ASN A 258 12.24 -4.71 -30.62
CA ASN A 258 13.30 -3.71 -30.69
C ASN A 258 14.70 -4.31 -30.54
N LEU A 259 14.82 -5.62 -30.30
CA LEU A 259 16.13 -6.28 -30.31
C LEU A 259 16.69 -6.32 -31.73
N ALA A 260 18.00 -6.12 -31.85
CA ALA A 260 18.71 -6.24 -33.11
C ALA A 260 18.53 -7.64 -33.75
N GLY A 261 18.58 -7.70 -35.08
CA GLY A 261 18.43 -8.94 -35.85
C GLY A 261 17.02 -9.16 -36.41
N ASN A 262 16.67 -10.42 -36.69
CA ASN A 262 15.39 -10.77 -37.31
C ASN A 262 14.27 -10.88 -36.27
N LEU A 263 13.25 -10.04 -36.41
CA LEU A 263 12.06 -10.01 -35.54
C LEU A 263 11.42 -11.38 -35.33
N HIS A 264 11.24 -12.16 -36.42
CA HIS A 264 10.55 -13.45 -36.34
C HIS A 264 11.35 -14.47 -35.53
N LEU A 265 12.68 -14.44 -35.69
CA LEU A 265 13.59 -15.30 -34.95
C LEU A 265 13.63 -14.91 -33.46
N ASN A 266 13.69 -13.62 -33.14
CA ASN A 266 13.66 -13.13 -31.76
C ASN A 266 12.35 -13.50 -31.05
N VAL A 267 11.19 -13.38 -31.72
CA VAL A 267 9.89 -13.79 -31.16
C VAL A 267 9.82 -15.31 -30.97
N PHE A 268 10.30 -16.09 -31.94
CA PHE A 268 10.33 -17.55 -31.83
C PHE A 268 11.19 -18.02 -30.65
N ILE A 269 12.39 -17.46 -30.49
CA ILE A 269 13.27 -17.77 -29.36
C ILE A 269 12.65 -17.32 -28.04
N SER A 270 12.02 -16.14 -27.99
CA SER A 270 11.33 -15.64 -26.79
C SER A 270 10.24 -16.61 -26.30
N GLY A 271 9.43 -17.16 -27.22
CA GLY A 271 8.44 -18.18 -26.90
C GLY A 271 9.06 -19.53 -26.51
N LEU A 272 10.12 -19.96 -27.21
CA LEU A 272 10.82 -21.22 -26.92
C LEU A 272 11.41 -21.22 -25.50
N VAL A 273 11.93 -20.08 -25.04
CA VAL A 273 12.59 -19.92 -23.74
C VAL A 273 11.62 -19.97 -22.55
N GLU A 274 10.32 -19.76 -22.77
CA GLU A 274 9.30 -19.89 -21.72
C GLU A 274 9.03 -21.35 -21.33
N ILE A 275 9.15 -22.29 -22.28
CA ILE A 275 8.87 -23.71 -22.01
C ILE A 275 9.86 -24.30 -20.98
N PRO A 276 11.19 -24.17 -21.15
CA PRO A 276 12.15 -24.55 -20.11
C PRO A 276 11.93 -23.77 -18.82
N ALA A 277 11.48 -22.51 -18.91
CA ALA A 277 11.22 -21.69 -17.74
C ALA A 277 10.19 -22.30 -16.80
N LEU A 278 9.07 -22.76 -17.37
CA LEU A 278 8.03 -23.41 -16.60
C LEU A 278 8.50 -24.73 -15.99
N VAL A 279 9.26 -25.53 -16.76
CA VAL A 279 9.77 -26.83 -16.28
C VAL A 279 10.73 -26.66 -15.11
N TYR A 280 11.72 -25.77 -15.22
CA TYR A 280 12.67 -25.58 -14.11
C TYR A 280 11.99 -24.97 -12.89
N VAL A 281 11.01 -24.07 -13.05
CA VAL A 281 10.30 -23.48 -11.91
C VAL A 281 9.54 -24.54 -11.13
N VAL A 282 8.84 -25.44 -11.81
CA VAL A 282 8.12 -26.55 -11.16
C VAL A 282 9.11 -27.44 -10.40
N ALA A 283 10.23 -27.81 -11.03
CA ALA A 283 11.24 -28.65 -10.40
C ALA A 283 11.90 -27.97 -9.18
N LEU A 284 12.30 -26.71 -9.32
CA LEU A 284 13.07 -25.99 -8.31
C LEU A 284 12.19 -25.49 -7.14
N ASN A 285 10.94 -25.11 -7.39
CA ASN A 285 10.04 -24.61 -6.34
C ASN A 285 9.81 -25.63 -5.24
N ASN A 286 9.71 -26.92 -5.59
CA ASN A 286 9.49 -27.99 -4.63
C ASN A 286 10.75 -28.31 -3.82
N ILE A 287 11.95 -28.13 -4.41
CA ILE A 287 13.24 -28.46 -3.79
C ILE A 287 13.74 -27.32 -2.90
N PHE A 288 13.87 -26.11 -3.45
CA PHE A 288 14.54 -24.99 -2.77
C PHE A 288 13.59 -24.07 -2.00
N GLY A 289 12.29 -24.20 -2.25
CA GLY A 289 11.24 -23.35 -1.70
C GLY A 289 10.83 -22.22 -2.63
N ARG A 290 9.55 -21.86 -2.57
CA ARG A 290 8.89 -20.92 -3.49
C ARG A 290 9.46 -19.51 -3.38
N ARG A 291 9.81 -19.06 -2.17
CA ARG A 291 10.38 -17.71 -1.97
C ARG A 291 11.77 -17.59 -2.56
N LYS A 292 12.67 -18.53 -2.26
CA LYS A 292 14.07 -18.46 -2.72
C LYS A 292 14.15 -18.47 -4.25
N ILE A 293 13.38 -19.35 -4.88
CA ILE A 293 13.33 -19.42 -6.34
C ILE A 293 12.76 -18.14 -6.94
N THR A 294 11.62 -17.66 -6.44
CA THR A 294 11.02 -16.43 -6.96
C THR A 294 11.95 -15.22 -6.80
N LEU A 295 12.64 -15.11 -5.66
CA LEU A 295 13.65 -14.08 -5.41
C LEU A 295 14.84 -14.20 -6.39
N SER A 296 15.42 -15.39 -6.52
CA SER A 296 16.57 -15.62 -7.40
C SER A 296 16.24 -15.32 -8.85
N LEU A 297 15.04 -15.65 -9.30
CA LEU A 297 14.57 -15.39 -10.67
C LEU A 297 14.31 -13.90 -10.91
N MET A 298 13.73 -13.17 -9.96
CA MET A 298 13.56 -11.71 -10.10
C MET A 298 14.90 -10.96 -10.08
N LEU A 299 15.85 -11.38 -9.23
CA LEU A 299 17.19 -10.81 -9.23
C LEU A 299 17.93 -11.12 -10.53
N LEU A 300 17.85 -12.36 -11.02
CA LEU A 300 18.45 -12.75 -12.30
C LEU A 300 17.84 -11.95 -13.47
N ALA A 301 16.52 -11.76 -13.49
CA ALA A 301 15.83 -10.93 -14.48
C ALA A 301 16.29 -9.45 -14.41
N GLY A 302 16.44 -8.90 -13.20
CA GLY A 302 16.92 -7.54 -13.00
C GLY A 302 18.37 -7.33 -13.45
N ILE A 303 19.27 -8.23 -13.02
CA ILE A 303 20.70 -8.19 -13.38
C ILE A 303 20.89 -8.36 -14.88
N SER A 304 20.15 -9.28 -15.52
CA SER A 304 20.25 -9.47 -16.98
C SER A 304 19.73 -8.27 -17.76
N CYS A 305 18.64 -7.61 -17.35
CA CYS A 305 18.18 -6.37 -17.97
C CYS A 305 19.22 -5.24 -17.84
N LEU A 306 19.84 -5.09 -16.67
CA LEU A 306 20.91 -4.09 -16.47
C LEU A 306 22.20 -4.45 -17.22
N ALA A 307 22.52 -5.74 -17.37
CA ALA A 307 23.65 -6.18 -18.18
C ALA A 307 23.43 -5.84 -19.66
N VAL A 308 22.22 -6.05 -20.19
CA VAL A 308 21.86 -5.61 -21.56
C VAL A 308 22.01 -4.10 -21.71
N LEU A 309 21.54 -3.31 -20.73
CA LEU A 309 21.73 -1.86 -20.70
C LEU A 309 23.22 -1.47 -20.79
N VAL A 310 24.06 -2.05 -19.94
CA VAL A 310 25.50 -1.73 -19.92
C VAL A 310 26.20 -2.12 -21.22
N ILE A 311 25.82 -3.25 -21.82
CA ILE A 311 26.42 -3.70 -23.09
C ILE A 311 26.00 -2.78 -24.24
N ASN A 312 24.73 -2.38 -24.32
CA ASN A 312 24.26 -1.42 -25.32
C ASN A 312 25.00 -0.08 -25.22
N LEU A 313 25.31 0.39 -24.00
CA LEU A 313 26.06 1.62 -23.77
C LEU A 313 27.54 1.55 -24.19
N ILE A 314 28.16 0.37 -24.16
CA ILE A 314 29.60 0.19 -24.43
C ILE A 314 29.85 -0.19 -25.89
N ASP A 315 29.10 -1.16 -26.43
CA ASP A 315 29.32 -1.70 -27.77
C ASP A 315 28.04 -2.30 -28.37
N GLU A 316 27.36 -1.54 -29.21
CA GLU A 316 26.15 -1.97 -29.93
C GLU A 316 26.41 -3.08 -30.97
N SER A 317 27.68 -3.35 -31.32
CA SER A 317 28.02 -4.32 -32.37
C SER A 317 27.80 -5.79 -31.94
N GLN A 318 27.78 -6.06 -30.63
CA GLN A 318 27.65 -7.41 -30.06
C GLN A 318 26.19 -7.91 -29.97
N THR A 319 25.48 -7.84 -31.10
CA THR A 319 24.04 -8.15 -31.20
C THR A 319 23.66 -9.55 -30.68
N THR A 320 24.46 -10.58 -30.98
CA THR A 320 24.23 -11.96 -30.49
C THR A 320 24.30 -12.05 -28.97
N LEU A 321 25.26 -11.36 -28.34
CA LEU A 321 25.43 -11.38 -26.89
C LEU A 321 24.24 -10.70 -26.18
N ILE A 322 23.77 -9.58 -26.72
CA ILE A 322 22.59 -8.85 -26.23
C ILE A 322 21.36 -9.75 -26.27
N ILE A 323 21.13 -10.46 -27.38
CA ILE A 323 19.99 -11.37 -27.52
C ILE A 323 20.09 -12.51 -26.49
N VAL A 324 21.25 -13.13 -26.32
CA VAL A 324 21.42 -14.24 -25.34
C VAL A 324 21.10 -13.78 -23.92
N ILE A 325 21.64 -12.63 -23.48
CA ILE A 325 21.41 -12.13 -22.12
C ILE A 325 19.96 -11.68 -21.93
N ALA A 326 19.36 -11.04 -22.94
CA ALA A 326 17.95 -10.66 -22.93
C ALA A 326 17.04 -11.90 -22.83
N MET A 327 17.39 -13.00 -23.50
CA MET A 327 16.65 -14.26 -23.42
C MET A 327 16.81 -14.93 -22.06
N ILE A 328 17.98 -14.85 -21.41
CA ILE A 328 18.16 -15.31 -20.03
C ILE A 328 17.23 -14.51 -19.09
N GLY A 329 17.19 -13.18 -19.23
CA GLY A 329 16.29 -12.33 -18.46
C GLY A 329 14.81 -12.63 -18.71
N LYS A 330 14.45 -12.89 -19.97
CA LYS A 330 13.11 -13.28 -20.38
C LYS A 330 12.69 -14.63 -19.79
N SER A 331 13.59 -15.61 -19.75
CA SER A 331 13.38 -16.89 -19.07
C SER A 331 13.13 -16.69 -17.59
N ALA A 332 13.98 -15.90 -16.92
CA ALA A 332 13.93 -15.66 -15.49
C ALA A 332 12.63 -14.96 -15.08
N ILE A 333 12.19 -13.93 -15.82
CA ILE A 333 10.92 -13.26 -15.51
C ILE A 333 9.71 -14.16 -15.74
N SER A 334 9.72 -14.98 -16.80
CA SER A 334 8.62 -15.92 -17.08
C SER A 334 8.47 -16.93 -15.95
N GLY A 335 9.60 -17.49 -15.50
CA GLY A 335 9.61 -18.38 -14.36
C GLY A 335 9.16 -17.71 -13.06
N GLY A 336 9.67 -16.51 -12.77
CA GLY A 336 9.28 -15.78 -11.57
C GLY A 336 7.82 -15.31 -11.58
N TRP A 337 7.25 -15.01 -12.76
CA TRP A 337 5.82 -14.75 -12.93
C TRP A 337 4.99 -15.99 -12.56
N ALA A 338 5.33 -17.17 -13.09
CA ALA A 338 4.64 -18.41 -12.74
C ALA A 338 4.74 -18.74 -11.24
N ALA A 339 5.94 -18.62 -10.66
CA ALA A 339 6.17 -18.86 -9.24
C ALA A 339 5.38 -17.90 -8.34
N THR A 340 5.28 -16.62 -8.73
CA THR A 340 4.47 -15.60 -8.05
C THR A 340 3.00 -15.97 -7.95
N GLN A 341 2.43 -16.51 -9.04
CA GLN A 341 1.02 -16.88 -9.06
C GLN A 341 0.71 -18.00 -8.07
N VAL A 342 1.56 -19.04 -8.06
CA VAL A 342 1.45 -20.16 -7.12
C VAL A 342 1.63 -19.67 -5.68
N PHE A 343 2.68 -18.90 -5.43
CA PHE A 343 2.99 -18.37 -4.10
C PHE A 343 1.87 -17.50 -3.54
N SER A 344 1.21 -16.71 -4.39
CA SER A 344 0.06 -15.89 -3.98
C SER A 344 -1.16 -16.75 -3.64
N ALA A 345 -1.42 -17.80 -4.42
CA ALA A 345 -2.52 -18.73 -4.15
C ALA A 345 -2.35 -19.50 -2.83
N GLU A 346 -1.11 -19.81 -2.46
CA GLU A 346 -0.77 -20.45 -1.19
C GLU A 346 -0.80 -19.50 0.01
N THR A 347 -0.50 -18.21 -0.22
CA THR A 347 -0.46 -17.20 0.83
C THR A 347 -1.86 -16.80 1.30
N PHE A 348 -2.84 -16.74 0.39
CA PHE A 348 -4.21 -16.41 0.75
C PHE A 348 -4.96 -17.64 1.30
N PRO A 349 -5.65 -17.50 2.46
CA PRO A 349 -6.48 -18.58 2.98
C PRO A 349 -7.68 -18.82 2.06
N THR A 350 -8.16 -20.05 2.01
CA THR A 350 -9.20 -20.54 1.08
C THR A 350 -10.41 -19.60 0.97
N VAL A 351 -10.89 -19.08 2.10
CA VAL A 351 -12.10 -18.23 2.20
C VAL A 351 -11.98 -16.87 1.47
N VAL A 352 -10.77 -16.31 1.36
CA VAL A 352 -10.54 -15.03 0.65
C VAL A 352 -9.59 -15.16 -0.54
N ARG A 353 -9.21 -16.40 -0.90
CA ARG A 353 -8.23 -16.68 -1.96
C ARG A 353 -8.65 -16.10 -3.30
N ASN A 354 -9.89 -16.30 -3.72
CA ASN A 354 -10.37 -15.79 -5.01
C ASN A 354 -10.38 -14.26 -5.07
N ILE A 355 -10.77 -13.59 -3.98
CA ILE A 355 -10.77 -12.12 -3.89
C ILE A 355 -9.32 -11.58 -3.91
N GLY A 356 -8.42 -12.21 -3.14
CA GLY A 356 -7.01 -11.84 -3.09
C GLY A 356 -6.29 -12.01 -4.43
N ILE A 357 -6.44 -13.18 -5.08
CA ILE A 357 -5.89 -13.43 -6.41
C ILE A 357 -6.50 -12.48 -7.45
N GLY A 358 -7.81 -12.20 -7.37
CA GLY A 358 -8.48 -11.23 -8.24
C GLY A 358 -7.87 -9.83 -8.14
N ALA A 359 -7.65 -9.32 -6.92
CA ALA A 359 -7.03 -8.02 -6.70
C ALA A 359 -5.56 -7.96 -7.18
N CYS A 360 -4.80 -9.03 -6.92
CA CYS A 360 -3.46 -9.22 -7.48
C CYS A 360 -3.46 -9.21 -9.03
N ALA A 361 -4.42 -9.89 -9.65
CA ALA A 361 -4.54 -9.90 -11.10
C ALA A 361 -4.88 -8.52 -11.67
N MET A 362 -5.74 -7.74 -11.00
CA MET A 362 -6.03 -6.36 -11.40
C MET A 362 -4.77 -5.49 -11.38
N SER A 363 -3.96 -5.57 -10.32
CA SER A 363 -2.70 -4.79 -10.26
C SER A 363 -1.72 -5.20 -11.37
N ALA A 364 -1.64 -6.50 -11.69
CA ALA A 364 -0.86 -6.96 -12.82
C ALA A 364 -1.37 -6.42 -14.16
N ARG A 365 -2.69 -6.31 -14.35
CA ARG A 365 -3.23 -5.73 -15.60
C ARG A 365 -2.80 -4.27 -15.76
N ILE A 366 -2.79 -3.48 -14.68
CA ILE A 366 -2.27 -2.11 -14.72
C ILE A 366 -0.79 -2.10 -15.18
N GLY A 367 0.02 -3.02 -14.65
CA GLY A 367 1.42 -3.19 -15.10
C GLY A 367 1.54 -3.54 -16.59
N GLY A 368 0.68 -4.45 -17.07
CA GLY A 368 0.62 -4.81 -18.49
C GLY A 368 0.12 -3.69 -19.41
N ILE A 369 -0.68 -2.73 -18.90
CA ILE A 369 -1.12 -1.54 -19.64
C ILE A 369 0.02 -0.51 -19.75
N ILE A 370 0.79 -0.32 -18.67
CA ILE A 370 1.90 0.66 -18.63
C ILE A 370 3.12 0.16 -19.39
N ALA A 371 3.41 -1.15 -19.37
CA ALA A 371 4.61 -1.71 -19.97
C ALA A 371 4.82 -1.38 -21.47
N PRO A 372 3.82 -1.52 -22.37
CA PRO A 372 3.95 -1.07 -23.76
C PRO A 372 4.21 0.43 -23.90
N GLN A 373 3.66 1.26 -23.01
CA GLN A 373 3.86 2.71 -23.06
C GLN A 373 5.31 3.09 -22.74
N ILE A 374 5.94 2.40 -21.79
CA ILE A 374 7.38 2.56 -21.50
C ILE A 374 8.23 2.18 -22.71
N VAL A 375 7.88 1.08 -23.40
CA VAL A 375 8.57 0.65 -24.63
C VAL A 375 8.35 1.64 -25.78
N LEU A 376 7.17 2.27 -25.86
CA LEU A 376 6.87 3.28 -26.87
C LEU A 376 7.65 4.58 -26.61
N LEU A 377 7.75 5.03 -25.36
CA LEU A 377 8.52 6.22 -24.98
C LEU A 377 10.01 6.13 -25.34
N SER A 378 10.55 4.91 -25.40
CA SER A 378 11.92 4.66 -25.79
C SER A 378 12.20 5.08 -27.24
N LYS A 379 11.21 4.93 -28.13
CA LYS A 379 11.33 5.31 -29.56
C LYS A 379 11.39 6.83 -29.71
N GLY A 380 12.60 7.38 -29.68
CA GLY A 380 12.87 8.78 -30.00
C GLY A 380 13.55 9.60 -28.90
N SER A 381 13.88 9.03 -27.74
CA SER A 381 14.65 9.73 -26.70
C SER A 381 15.83 8.91 -26.20
N ILE A 382 15.60 7.69 -25.70
CA ILE A 382 16.63 6.82 -25.13
C ILE A 382 16.23 5.37 -25.43
N ASP A 383 16.94 4.70 -26.35
CA ASP A 383 16.65 3.31 -26.77
C ASP A 383 16.85 2.28 -25.64
N GLU A 384 17.61 2.69 -24.62
CA GLU A 384 17.98 1.88 -23.47
C GLU A 384 17.01 1.98 -22.28
N LEU A 385 16.09 2.95 -22.30
CA LEU A 385 15.15 3.25 -21.22
C LEU A 385 14.36 2.02 -20.72
N PRO A 386 13.83 1.13 -21.59
CA PRO A 386 13.05 -0.01 -21.14
C PRO A 386 13.86 -0.97 -20.27
N PHE A 387 15.13 -1.21 -20.61
CA PHE A 387 15.99 -2.12 -19.86
C PHE A 387 16.37 -1.55 -18.49
N ALA A 388 16.62 -0.24 -18.40
CA ALA A 388 16.87 0.44 -17.13
C ALA A 388 15.65 0.38 -16.20
N VAL A 389 14.46 0.74 -16.72
CA VAL A 389 13.22 0.77 -15.94
C VAL A 389 12.80 -0.63 -15.49
N PHE A 390 12.76 -1.60 -16.40
CA PHE A 390 12.35 -2.97 -16.06
C PHE A 390 13.40 -3.69 -15.19
N GLY A 391 14.69 -3.45 -15.41
CA GLY A 391 15.76 -3.97 -14.57
C GLY A 391 15.70 -3.44 -13.13
N GLY A 392 15.53 -2.12 -12.97
CA GLY A 392 15.38 -1.49 -11.65
C GLY A 392 14.14 -1.97 -10.90
N LEU A 393 12.99 -2.06 -11.59
CA LEU A 393 11.76 -2.58 -11.02
C LEU A 393 11.92 -4.05 -10.58
N ALA A 394 12.51 -4.92 -11.42
CA ALA A 394 12.73 -6.32 -11.09
C ALA A 394 13.64 -6.51 -9.85
N LEU A 395 14.70 -5.70 -9.71
CA LEU A 395 15.56 -5.72 -8.53
C LEU A 395 14.83 -5.26 -7.26
N LEU A 396 14.09 -4.16 -7.34
CA LEU A 396 13.27 -3.66 -6.23
C LEU A 396 12.27 -4.74 -5.78
N CYS A 397 11.63 -5.40 -6.74
CA CYS A 397 10.75 -6.53 -6.48
C CYS A 397 11.49 -7.65 -5.74
N GLY A 398 12.61 -8.14 -6.30
CA GLY A 398 13.41 -9.20 -5.70
C GLY A 398 13.81 -8.90 -4.25
N PHE A 399 14.11 -7.64 -3.93
CA PHE A 399 14.37 -7.19 -2.56
C PHE A 399 13.13 -7.21 -1.68
N LEU A 400 11.97 -6.73 -2.16
CA LEU A 400 10.70 -6.81 -1.44
C LEU A 400 10.28 -8.26 -1.13
N MET A 401 10.66 -9.23 -1.97
CA MET A 401 10.40 -10.66 -1.71
C MET A 401 11.13 -11.21 -0.48
N LEU A 402 12.22 -10.58 -0.04
CA LEU A 402 12.91 -10.97 1.21
C LEU A 402 11.99 -10.87 2.42
N CYS A 403 11.03 -9.96 2.36
CA CYS A 403 10.09 -9.69 3.43
C CYS A 403 9.07 -10.83 3.59
N LEU A 404 8.76 -11.61 2.55
CA LEU A 404 7.70 -12.63 2.61
C LEU A 404 8.13 -13.95 3.28
N PRO A 405 7.20 -14.67 3.94
CA PRO A 405 7.46 -15.97 4.55
C PRO A 405 7.55 -17.08 3.48
N GLU A 406 8.28 -18.16 3.78
CA GLU A 406 8.33 -19.34 2.91
C GLU A 406 7.04 -20.17 3.07
N THR A 407 6.47 -20.59 1.93
CA THR A 407 5.23 -21.39 1.89
C THR A 407 5.47 -22.87 1.56
N ASN A 408 6.71 -23.26 1.18
CA ASN A 408 7.01 -24.62 0.73
C ASN A 408 6.56 -25.73 1.69
N ASN A 409 5.90 -26.75 1.14
CA ASN A 409 5.40 -27.95 1.83
C ASN A 409 4.52 -27.70 3.06
N LYS A 410 3.90 -26.52 3.18
CA LYS A 410 2.88 -26.27 4.18
C LYS A 410 1.51 -26.65 3.63
N PRO A 411 0.65 -27.33 4.42
CA PRO A 411 -0.72 -27.59 3.99
C PRO A 411 -1.42 -26.27 3.66
N LEU A 412 -2.34 -26.32 2.70
CA LEU A 412 -3.18 -25.18 2.38
C LEU A 412 -3.99 -24.85 3.63
N THR A 413 -3.92 -23.59 4.06
CA THR A 413 -4.65 -23.16 5.26
C THR A 413 -6.16 -23.18 4.96
N ASP A 414 -6.81 -24.32 5.22
CA ASP A 414 -8.26 -24.54 5.04
C ASP A 414 -9.06 -23.73 6.06
N HIS A 415 -8.51 -23.58 7.26
CA HIS A 415 -8.95 -22.70 8.32
C HIS A 415 -7.75 -21.88 8.84
N ILE A 416 -7.96 -20.67 9.38
CA ILE A 416 -6.87 -19.71 9.74
C ILE A 416 -5.87 -20.26 10.76
N ILE A 417 -6.29 -21.26 11.54
CA ILE A 417 -5.56 -21.74 12.70
C ILE A 417 -4.89 -23.05 12.30
N THR A 418 -3.60 -23.00 11.98
CA THR A 418 -2.72 -24.16 12.04
C THR A 418 -1.86 -23.98 13.27
N ILE A 419 -2.19 -24.71 14.34
CA ILE A 419 -1.32 -24.83 15.52
C ILE A 419 -0.17 -25.74 15.08
N PRO A 420 1.10 -25.27 15.02
CA PRO A 420 2.22 -26.14 14.68
C PRO A 420 2.36 -27.19 15.79
N GLY A 421 2.12 -28.47 15.47
CA GLY A 421 2.32 -29.60 16.38
C GLY A 421 1.14 -30.57 16.55
N LEU A 422 -0.09 -30.22 16.13
CA LEU A 422 -1.23 -31.13 16.30
C LEU A 422 -1.31 -32.24 15.24
N ASP A 423 -0.74 -32.04 14.04
CA ASP A 423 -0.82 -33.04 12.96
C ASP A 423 0.12 -34.23 13.19
N ASP A 424 1.19 -34.06 13.97
CA ASP A 424 2.15 -35.12 14.28
C ASP A 424 1.73 -35.98 15.50
N GLU A 425 0.92 -35.44 16.42
CA GLU A 425 0.40 -36.21 17.57
C GLU A 425 -0.87 -37.01 17.25
N VAL A 426 -1.62 -36.68 16.20
CA VAL A 426 -2.89 -37.37 15.86
C VAL A 426 -2.65 -38.71 15.11
N LYS A 427 -1.40 -39.11 14.91
CA LYS A 427 -1.03 -40.50 14.53
C LYS A 427 -0.48 -41.29 15.72
N VAL A 428 -1.19 -41.29 16.85
CA VAL A 428 -1.03 -42.34 17.86
C VAL A 428 -2.37 -43.06 18.01
N ASN A 429 -2.38 -44.34 17.64
CA ASN A 429 -3.47 -45.33 17.77
C ASN A 429 -4.59 -45.40 16.71
N GLY A 430 -4.29 -45.15 15.43
CA GLY A 430 -4.95 -45.85 14.31
C GLY A 430 -6.49 -45.95 14.30
N ARG A 431 -7.23 -44.94 14.78
CA ARG A 431 -8.70 -44.88 14.68
C ARG A 431 -9.14 -43.46 14.31
N SER A 432 -10.00 -43.36 13.28
CA SER A 432 -10.62 -42.13 12.80
C SER A 432 -11.70 -41.66 13.77
N LEU A 433 -11.68 -40.38 14.13
CA LEU A 433 -12.69 -39.68 14.92
C LEU A 433 -13.96 -39.40 14.09
N GLU A 434 -14.69 -40.45 13.74
CA GLU A 434 -16.05 -40.34 13.17
C GLU A 434 -17.13 -40.94 14.08
N GLU A 435 -16.79 -41.38 15.30
CA GLU A 435 -17.69 -42.22 16.12
C GLU A 435 -18.17 -41.62 17.45
N GLU A 436 -17.87 -40.36 17.78
CA GLU A 436 -18.40 -39.72 19.00
C GLU A 436 -19.16 -38.42 18.71
N ILE A 437 -20.33 -38.54 18.10
CA ILE A 437 -21.42 -37.56 18.27
C ILE A 437 -22.68 -38.34 18.66
N PRO A 438 -23.03 -38.44 19.96
CA PRO A 438 -24.34 -38.94 20.33
C PRO A 438 -25.38 -37.86 20.00
N LEU A 439 -26.14 -38.10 18.93
CA LEU A 439 -27.39 -37.42 18.61
C LEU A 439 -28.38 -37.65 19.76
N HIS A 440 -28.53 -36.67 20.64
CA HIS A 440 -29.64 -36.63 21.58
C HIS A 440 -30.92 -36.27 20.78
N HIS A 441 -31.71 -37.29 20.46
CA HIS A 441 -33.13 -37.11 20.13
C HIS A 441 -33.89 -36.70 21.40
N PRO A 442 -34.77 -35.68 21.34
CA PRO A 442 -35.76 -35.48 22.39
C PRO A 442 -36.97 -36.37 22.08
N GLU A 443 -37.21 -37.35 22.94
CA GLU A 443 -38.53 -37.99 23.07
C GLU A 443 -39.20 -37.52 24.37
N SER A 444 -40.52 -37.39 24.25
CA SER A 444 -41.57 -37.04 25.23
C SER A 444 -41.78 -35.56 25.52
#